data_AF-A0A3M6UFW5-F1
#
_entry.id   AF-A0A3M6UFW5-F1
#
_cell.length_a   1.000
_cell.length_b   1.000
_cell.length_c   1.000
_cell.angle_alpha   90.00
_cell.angle_beta   90.00
_cell.angle_gamma   90.00
#
_symmetry.space_group_name_H-M   'P 1'
#
loop_
_entity.id
_entity.type
_entity.pdbx_description
1 polymer ?
#
loop_
_entity_poly.entity_id
_entity_poly.type
_entity_poly.pdbx_seq_one_letter_code
_entity_poly.pdbx_strand_id
1 'polypeptide(L)'
;MQLFVRGQNLHTFDVTGTESVQYLKNEIAFAEGISVDEQVLFYAGQPLEDELSLVDCGVVDLATLEVDKQEKKKKKTGRAKRRMQYNRRFVNVVAGFGKRRGPNSNAP
;
A
#
# COMPACT_ATOMS: atom_id res chain seq x y z
N MET A 1 0.70 -16.83 17.45
CA MET A 1 -0.73 -16.52 17.38
C MET A 1 -1.26 -16.83 15.99
N GLN A 2 -2.52 -17.20 15.89
CA GLN A 2 -3.20 -17.45 14.63
C GLN A 2 -4.17 -16.31 14.34
N LEU A 3 -4.18 -15.80 13.13
CA LEU A 3 -5.06 -14.71 12.69
C LEU A 3 -5.96 -15.17 11.56
N PHE A 4 -7.19 -14.66 11.56
CA PHE A 4 -8.11 -14.77 10.44
C PHE A 4 -8.11 -13.46 9.67
N VAL A 5 -7.95 -13.51 8.36
CA VAL A 5 -7.99 -12.33 7.51
C VAL A 5 -9.16 -12.50 6.54
N ARG A 6 -10.09 -11.57 6.60
CA ARG A 6 -11.29 -11.52 5.77
C ARG A 6 -11.10 -10.48 4.67
N GLY A 7 -10.92 -10.94 3.43
CA GLY A 7 -10.95 -10.11 2.24
C GLY A 7 -11.88 -10.71 1.19
N GLN A 8 -11.34 -11.01 0.00
CA GLN A 8 -12.06 -11.77 -1.03
C GLN A 8 -12.37 -13.20 -0.56
N ASN A 9 -11.44 -13.80 0.16
CA ASN A 9 -11.60 -15.09 0.82
C ASN A 9 -11.26 -14.95 2.30
N LEU A 10 -11.58 -15.99 3.07
CA LEU A 10 -11.10 -16.11 4.44
C LEU A 10 -9.77 -16.85 4.43
N HIS A 11 -8.73 -16.19 4.91
CA HIS A 11 -7.38 -16.76 5.05
C HIS A 11 -7.02 -16.91 6.53
N THR A 12 -6.15 -17.87 6.82
CA THR A 12 -5.58 -18.08 8.14
C THR A 12 -4.08 -17.89 8.06
N PHE A 13 -3.53 -17.08 8.95
CA PHE A 13 -2.09 -16.79 9.02
C PHE A 13 -1.56 -17.12 10.41
N ASP A 14 -0.49 -17.90 10.45
CA ASP A 14 0.24 -18.17 11.68
C ASP A 14 1.40 -17.17 11.81
N VAL A 15 1.37 -16.34 12.85
CA VAL A 15 2.32 -15.25 13.09
C VAL A 15 2.79 -15.24 14.54
N THR A 16 3.93 -14.65 14.86
CA THR A 16 4.38 -14.52 16.25
C THR A 16 3.72 -13.36 16.99
N GLY A 17 3.22 -12.37 16.25
CA GLY A 17 2.65 -11.11 16.74
C GLY A 17 3.65 -9.95 16.78
N THR A 18 4.95 -10.26 16.74
CA THR A 18 6.01 -9.25 16.66
C THR A 18 6.26 -8.75 15.24
N GLU A 19 5.69 -9.44 14.23
CA GLU A 19 5.74 -8.99 12.85
C GLU A 19 4.97 -7.67 12.68
N SER A 20 5.42 -6.88 11.72
CA SER A 20 4.75 -5.63 11.36
C SER A 20 3.48 -5.89 10.55
N VAL A 21 2.57 -4.93 10.58
CA VAL A 21 1.39 -4.91 9.70
C VAL A 21 1.81 -4.98 8.23
N GLN A 22 2.91 -4.32 7.85
CA GLN A 22 3.46 -4.40 6.50
C GLN A 22 3.85 -5.82 6.09
N TYR A 23 4.42 -6.61 7.01
CA TYR A 23 4.75 -8.01 6.73
C TYR A 23 3.48 -8.79 6.37
N LEU A 24 2.42 -8.66 7.17
CA LEU A 24 1.14 -9.33 6.92
C LEU A 24 0.50 -8.89 5.59
N LYS A 25 0.58 -7.60 5.22
CA LYS A 25 0.09 -7.12 3.92
C LYS A 25 0.81 -7.76 2.73
N ASN A 26 2.11 -8.07 2.85
CA ASN A 26 2.83 -8.77 1.80
C ASN A 26 2.32 -10.20 1.61
N GLU A 27 2.06 -10.92 2.70
CA GLU A 27 1.50 -12.28 2.65
C GLU A 27 0.09 -12.26 2.05
N ILE A 28 -0.75 -11.30 2.47
CA ILE A 28 -2.08 -11.08 1.89
C ILE A 28 -1.99 -10.70 0.40
N ALA A 29 -0.97 -9.95 -0.01
CA ALA A 29 -0.78 -9.59 -1.42
C ALA A 29 -0.57 -10.83 -2.29
N PHE A 30 0.21 -11.79 -1.78
CA PHE A 30 0.43 -13.07 -2.44
C PHE A 30 -0.85 -13.92 -2.49
N ALA A 31 -1.62 -13.94 -1.41
CA ALA A 31 -2.83 -14.75 -1.31
C ALA A 31 -4.03 -14.20 -2.12
N GLU A 32 -4.26 -12.89 -2.08
CA GLU A 32 -5.43 -12.24 -2.70
C GLU A 32 -5.14 -11.56 -4.04
N GLY A 33 -3.86 -11.38 -4.39
CA GLY A 33 -3.45 -10.66 -5.60
C GLY A 33 -3.68 -9.15 -5.54
N ILE A 34 -3.82 -8.57 -4.34
CA ILE A 34 -3.97 -7.12 -4.12
C ILE A 34 -2.60 -6.55 -3.77
N SER A 35 -2.11 -5.55 -4.50
CA SER A 35 -0.81 -4.95 -4.13
C SER A 35 -0.87 -4.32 -2.74
N VAL A 36 0.23 -4.34 -1.99
CA VAL A 36 0.30 -3.80 -0.61
C VAL A 36 -0.20 -2.36 -0.51
N ASP A 37 0.16 -1.51 -1.47
CA ASP A 37 -0.29 -0.10 -1.56
C ASP A 37 -1.80 0.05 -1.78
N GLU A 38 -2.47 -1.01 -2.21
CA GLU A 38 -3.92 -1.06 -2.42
C GLU A 38 -4.62 -1.76 -1.24
N GLN A 39 -3.92 -2.15 -0.18
CA GLN A 39 -4.53 -2.81 0.97
C GLN A 39 -4.65 -1.84 2.16
N VAL A 40 -5.84 -1.82 2.75
CA VAL A 40 -6.05 -1.27 4.10
C VAL A 40 -6.48 -2.41 5.00
N LEU A 41 -5.69 -2.68 6.03
CA LEU A 41 -6.01 -3.65 7.07
C LEU A 41 -6.76 -2.95 8.20
N PHE A 42 -7.85 -3.55 8.65
CA PHE A 42 -8.62 -3.07 9.78
C PHE A 42 -8.66 -4.10 10.90
N TYR A 43 -8.60 -3.61 12.12
CA TYR A 43 -8.89 -4.38 13.32
C TYR A 43 -9.85 -3.60 14.21
N ALA A 44 -10.94 -4.24 14.65
CA ALA A 44 -12.00 -3.59 15.43
C ALA A 44 -12.50 -2.26 14.80
N GLY A 45 -12.56 -2.21 13.47
CA GLY A 45 -12.97 -1.04 12.68
C GLY A 45 -11.93 0.09 12.60
N GLN A 46 -10.72 -0.08 13.16
CA GLN A 46 -9.63 0.89 13.06
C GLN A 46 -8.61 0.45 12.00
N PRO A 47 -8.17 1.35 11.09
CA PRO A 47 -7.13 1.03 10.13
C PRO A 47 -5.79 0.86 10.86
N LEU A 48 -5.04 -0.17 10.47
CA LEU A 48 -3.73 -0.47 11.03
C LEU A 48 -2.62 0.26 10.27
N GLU A 49 -1.60 0.72 11.01
CA GLU A 49 -0.43 1.40 10.48
C GLU A 49 0.69 0.41 10.14
N ASP A 50 1.31 0.58 8.98
CA ASP A 50 2.28 -0.38 8.41
C ASP A 50 3.55 -0.58 9.27
N GLU A 51 3.93 0.45 10.02
CA GLU A 51 5.16 0.48 10.83
C GLU A 51 5.01 -0.21 12.19
N LEU A 52 3.77 -0.41 12.66
CA LEU A 52 3.50 -1.00 13.97
C LEU A 52 3.51 -2.53 13.91
N SER A 53 3.87 -3.15 15.03
CA SER A 53 3.69 -4.60 15.21
C SER A 53 2.22 -4.93 15.41
N LEU A 54 1.83 -6.18 15.12
CA LEU A 54 0.46 -6.65 15.32
C LEU A 54 0.02 -6.52 16.80
N VAL A 55 0.92 -6.82 17.74
CA VAL A 55 0.65 -6.68 19.18
C VAL A 55 0.51 -5.21 19.58
N ASP A 56 1.32 -4.30 19.03
CA ASP A 56 1.19 -2.85 19.31
C ASP A 56 -0.11 -2.27 18.74
N CYS A 57 -0.65 -2.87 17.68
CA CYS A 57 -1.97 -2.58 17.14
C CYS A 57 -3.12 -3.18 18.00
N GLY A 58 -2.81 -3.90 19.07
CA GLY A 58 -3.78 -4.58 19.93
C GLY A 58 -4.37 -5.86 19.33
N VAL A 59 -3.79 -6.39 18.24
CA VAL A 59 -4.23 -7.64 17.62
C VAL A 59 -3.87 -8.81 18.54
N VAL A 60 -4.85 -9.68 18.80
CA VAL A 60 -4.73 -10.82 19.71
C VAL A 60 -4.81 -12.15 18.95
N ASP A 61 -4.50 -13.24 19.65
CA ASP A 61 -4.69 -14.58 19.11
C ASP A 61 -6.14 -14.84 18.71
N LEU A 62 -6.33 -15.49 17.57
CA LEU A 62 -7.62 -15.78 16.94
C LEU A 62 -8.42 -14.54 16.53
N ALA A 63 -7.78 -13.37 16.45
CA ALA A 63 -8.41 -12.15 15.95
C ALA A 63 -8.77 -12.26 14.46
N THR A 64 -9.81 -11.52 14.06
CA THR A 64 -10.19 -11.34 12.66
C THR A 64 -9.81 -9.94 12.19
N LEU A 65 -9.05 -9.85 11.11
CA LEU A 65 -8.70 -8.62 10.41
C LEU A 65 -9.53 -8.52 9.13
N GLU A 66 -9.90 -7.30 8.74
CA GLU A 66 -10.60 -7.04 7.49
C GLU A 66 -9.66 -6.36 6.49
N VAL A 67 -9.71 -6.81 5.23
CA VAL A 67 -8.90 -6.25 4.13
C VAL A 67 -9.83 -5.55 3.15
N ASP A 68 -9.65 -4.24 2.98
CA ASP A 68 -10.29 -3.48 1.92
C ASP A 68 -9.28 -3.03 0.86
N LYS A 69 -9.78 -2.91 -0.37
CA LYS A 69 -9.04 -2.29 -1.48
C LYS A 69 -9.05 -0.77 -1.32
N GLN A 70 -7.90 -0.18 -1.08
CA GLN A 70 -7.71 1.26 -1.17
C GLN A 70 -7.91 1.71 -2.63
N GLU A 71 -8.90 2.57 -2.87
CA GLU A 71 -9.07 3.17 -4.19
C GLU A 71 -7.87 4.07 -4.53
N LYS A 72 -7.19 3.78 -5.65
CA LYS A 72 -6.18 4.68 -6.21
C LYS A 72 -6.78 6.07 -6.40
N LYS A 73 -6.06 7.11 -5.96
CA LYS A 73 -6.43 8.51 -6.23
C LYS A 73 -6.72 8.68 -7.72
N LYS A 74 -7.95 9.12 -8.02
CA LYS A 74 -8.38 9.35 -9.40
C LYS A 74 -7.40 10.28 -10.11
N LYS A 75 -6.85 9.83 -11.24
CA LYS A 75 -5.92 10.64 -12.05
C LYS A 75 -6.67 11.89 -12.51
N LYS A 76 -6.05 13.08 -12.33
CA LYS A 76 -6.60 14.32 -12.89
C LYS A 76 -6.79 14.16 -14.40
N THR A 77 -7.89 14.67 -14.93
CA THR A 77 -8.22 14.66 -16.37
C THR A 77 -8.35 16.10 -16.91
N GLY A 78 -8.56 16.24 -18.22
CA GLY A 78 -8.81 17.54 -18.87
C GLY A 78 -7.73 18.60 -18.64
N ARG A 79 -8.16 19.85 -18.39
CA ARG A 79 -7.27 21.01 -18.21
C ARG A 79 -6.31 20.83 -17.03
N ALA A 80 -6.77 20.23 -15.93
CA ALA A 80 -5.94 19.99 -14.76
C ALA A 80 -4.78 19.03 -15.07
N LYS A 81 -5.03 17.96 -15.84
CA LYS A 81 -3.98 17.03 -16.32
C LYS A 81 -2.98 17.73 -17.23
N ARG A 82 -3.46 18.54 -18.18
CA ARG A 82 -2.62 19.29 -19.12
C ARG A 82 -1.70 20.28 -18.40
N ARG A 83 -2.23 21.02 -17.42
CA ARG A 83 -1.43 21.94 -16.59
C ARG A 83 -0.34 21.21 -15.81
N MET A 84 -0.67 20.08 -15.18
CA MET A 84 0.31 19.26 -14.48
C MET A 84 1.43 18.76 -15.42
N GLN A 85 1.06 18.32 -16.63
CA GLN A 85 2.02 17.84 -17.62
C GLN A 85 2.96 18.94 -18.12
N TYR A 86 2.43 20.16 -18.35
CA TYR A 86 3.26 21.32 -18.71
C TYR A 86 4.27 21.65 -17.62
N ASN A 87 3.80 21.77 -16.37
CA ASN A 87 4.69 22.05 -15.25
C ASN A 87 5.78 20.98 -15.11
N ARG A 88 5.43 19.69 -15.21
CA ARG A 88 6.41 18.59 -15.15
C ARG A 88 7.43 18.58 -16.29
N ARG A 89 7.05 19.03 -17.50
CA ARG A 89 7.91 18.96 -18.69
C ARG A 89 8.76 20.20 -18.94
N PHE A 90 8.34 21.35 -18.44
CA PHE A 90 8.97 22.62 -18.79
C PHE A 90 9.36 23.47 -17.57
N VAL A 91 8.53 23.50 -16.53
CA VAL A 91 8.76 24.37 -15.36
C VAL A 91 9.64 23.69 -14.33
N ASN A 92 9.31 22.46 -13.96
CA ASN A 92 9.99 21.70 -12.90
C ASN A 92 11.20 20.90 -13.40
N VAL A 93 11.56 21.02 -14.68
CA VAL A 93 12.72 20.33 -15.24
C VAL A 93 13.97 21.09 -14.84
N VAL A 94 14.77 20.51 -13.94
CA VAL A 94 16.14 20.97 -13.68
C VAL A 94 17.06 20.35 -14.73
N ALA A 95 17.73 21.19 -15.53
CA ALA A 95 18.71 20.72 -16.50
C ALA A 95 20.00 20.31 -15.77
N GLY A 96 20.13 19.02 -15.45
CA GLY A 96 21.39 18.44 -15.00
C GLY A 96 22.38 18.28 -16.16
N PHE A 97 23.67 18.18 -15.83
CA PHE A 97 24.70 17.78 -16.79
C PHE A 97 24.53 16.29 -17.17
N GLY A 98 24.67 15.97 -18.46
CA GLY A 98 24.57 14.60 -18.97
C GLY A 98 23.29 14.31 -19.76
N LYS A 99 23.04 13.03 -20.08
CA LYS A 99 21.88 12.60 -20.87
C LYS A 99 20.60 12.79 -20.09
N ARG A 100 19.59 13.42 -20.71
CA ARG A 100 18.27 13.62 -20.11
C ARG A 100 17.62 12.26 -19.79
N ARG A 101 17.23 12.06 -18.52
CA ARG A 101 16.45 10.88 -18.10
C ARG A 101 15.03 10.97 -18.66
N GLY A 102 14.54 9.83 -19.16
CA GLY A 102 13.17 9.71 -19.67
C GLY A 102 12.14 9.73 -18.54
N PRO A 103 10.85 10.04 -18.84
CA PRO A 103 9.79 10.16 -17.83
C PRO A 103 9.52 8.89 -16.99
N ASN A 104 9.84 7.71 -17.52
CA ASN A 104 9.64 6.40 -16.88
C ASN A 104 10.97 5.65 -16.68
N SER A 105 12.06 6.38 -16.46
CA SER A 105 13.38 5.78 -16.21
C SER A 105 13.46 5.29 -14.77
N ASN A 106 13.58 3.97 -14.56
CA ASN A 106 13.76 3.36 -13.24
C ASN A 106 15.24 3.24 -12.82
N ALA A 107 16.16 3.86 -13.55
CA ALA A 107 17.58 3.84 -13.21
C ALA A 107 17.82 4.56 -11.87
N PRO A 108 18.68 4.02 -10.98
CA PRO A 108 19.06 4.68 -9.73
C PRO A 108 19.65 6.08 -9.99
#